data_AF-A7E3P0-F1
#
_entry.id   AF-A7E3P0-F1
#
_cell.length_a   1.000
_cell.length_b   1.000
_cell.length_c   1.000
_cell.angle_alpha   90.00
_cell.angle_beta   90.00
_cell.angle_gamma   90.00
#
_symmetry.space_group_name_H-M   'P 1'
#
loop_
_entity.id
_entity.type
_entity.pdbx_description
1 polymer ?
#
loop_
_entity_poly.entity_id
_entity_poly.type
_entity_poly.pdbx_seq_one_letter_code
_entity_poly.pdbx_strand_id
1 'polypeptide(L)'
;VFYWTHLSYLLMWLLLVVHGPNFWKWLLVPGLLFVLEKAIGLTASRMAARYIMEVNLLPSKVTHLVIKRPSLFHYRPGDYVYLNIPTIARYEWHPFTISSAPEQKDTIWLHIRSEGQWTNKLYESFKASDLVGSGSKRLSRSLRMRRCQSRP
;
A
#
# COMPACT_ATOMS: atom_id res chain seq x y z
N VAL A 1 -4.47 7.77 16.94
CA VAL A 1 -4.45 9.12 17.54
C VAL A 1 -3.96 10.15 16.53
N PHE A 2 -2.73 10.00 15.99
CA PHE A 2 -2.14 10.94 15.03
C PHE A 2 -3.06 11.38 13.88
N TYR A 3 -3.71 10.44 13.17
CA TYR A 3 -4.62 10.78 12.07
C TYR A 3 -5.80 11.67 12.50
N TRP A 4 -6.45 11.34 13.61
CA TRP A 4 -7.61 12.07 14.12
C TRP A 4 -7.25 13.45 14.64
N THR A 5 -6.13 13.56 15.36
CA THR A 5 -5.62 14.85 15.82
C THR A 5 -5.18 15.70 14.63
N HIS A 6 -4.56 15.10 13.63
CA HIS A 6 -4.18 15.83 12.43
C HIS A 6 -5.41 16.36 11.70
N LEU A 7 -6.47 15.54 11.52
CA LEU A 7 -7.73 15.90 10.87
C LEU A 7 -8.44 17.12 11.49
N SER A 8 -8.16 17.44 12.77
CA SER A 8 -8.67 18.65 13.42
C SER A 8 -8.27 19.96 12.73
N TYR A 9 -7.28 19.93 11.82
CA TYR A 9 -6.93 21.07 10.98
C TYR A 9 -8.14 21.66 10.25
N LEU A 10 -9.11 20.83 9.81
CA LEU A 10 -10.33 21.29 9.14
C LEU A 10 -11.17 22.21 10.03
N LEU A 11 -11.30 21.87 11.31
CA LEU A 11 -11.99 22.69 12.30
C LEU A 11 -11.23 24.00 12.53
N MET A 12 -9.90 23.92 12.60
CA MET A 12 -9.00 25.07 12.73
C MET A 12 -9.21 26.08 11.59
N TRP A 13 -9.24 25.61 10.33
CA TRP A 13 -9.51 26.45 9.16
C TRP A 13 -10.90 27.10 9.21
N LEU A 14 -11.93 26.35 9.62
CA LEU A 14 -13.29 26.89 9.74
C LEU A 14 -13.35 28.01 10.80
N LEU A 15 -12.69 27.81 11.95
CA LEU A 15 -12.58 28.83 12.99
C LEU A 15 -11.82 30.08 12.52
N LEU A 16 -10.75 29.93 11.72
CA LEU A 16 -10.03 31.08 11.16
C LEU A 16 -10.90 31.93 10.22
N VAL A 17 -11.71 31.26 9.39
CA VAL A 17 -12.63 31.95 8.47
C VAL A 17 -13.68 32.75 9.23
N VAL A 18 -14.19 32.22 10.35
CA VAL A 18 -15.16 32.93 11.21
C VAL A 18 -14.50 34.06 12.02
N HIS A 19 -13.28 33.85 12.53
CA HIS A 19 -12.58 34.83 13.34
C HIS A 19 -12.11 36.05 12.53
N GLY A 20 -11.67 35.84 11.28
CA GLY A 20 -11.13 36.87 10.41
C GLY A 20 -12.04 37.18 9.21
N PRO A 21 -12.75 38.32 9.16
CA PRO A 21 -13.70 38.62 8.06
C PRO A 21 -13.05 38.73 6.67
N ASN A 22 -11.74 38.96 6.60
CA ASN A 22 -10.98 39.01 5.34
C ASN A 22 -10.08 37.77 5.11
N PHE A 23 -10.05 36.81 6.03
CA PHE A 23 -9.14 35.66 5.95
C PHE A 23 -9.45 34.76 4.74
N TRP A 24 -10.73 34.64 4.37
CA TRP A 24 -11.17 33.83 3.23
C TRP A 24 -10.50 34.22 1.90
N LYS A 25 -10.14 35.50 1.71
CA LYS A 25 -9.44 35.99 0.50
C LYS A 25 -8.05 35.37 0.38
N TRP A 26 -7.35 35.24 1.50
CA TRP A 26 -6.02 34.64 1.58
C TRP A 26 -6.07 33.12 1.51
N LEU A 27 -7.18 32.51 1.92
CA LEU A 27 -7.40 31.06 1.80
C LEU A 27 -7.74 30.63 0.38
N LEU A 28 -8.31 31.51 -0.45
CA LEU A 28 -8.88 31.12 -1.75
C LEU A 28 -7.84 30.48 -2.69
N VAL A 29 -6.69 31.12 -2.88
CA VAL A 29 -5.62 30.60 -3.74
C VAL A 29 -4.96 29.32 -3.20
N PRO A 30 -4.40 29.30 -1.97
CA PRO A 30 -3.78 28.08 -1.42
C PRO A 30 -4.79 26.96 -1.18
N GLY A 31 -6.03 27.28 -0.79
CA GLY A 31 -7.11 26.33 -0.59
C GLY A 31 -7.53 25.66 -1.89
N LEU A 32 -7.69 26.43 -2.98
CA LEU A 32 -7.99 25.87 -4.30
C LEU A 32 -6.85 24.97 -4.78
N LEU A 33 -5.59 25.40 -4.64
CA LEU A 33 -4.42 24.60 -5.00
C LEU A 33 -4.37 23.29 -4.19
N PHE A 34 -4.63 23.36 -2.89
CA PHE A 34 -4.68 22.18 -2.02
C PHE A 34 -5.78 21.20 -2.46
N VAL A 35 -6.99 21.68 -2.71
CA VAL A 35 -8.10 20.82 -3.18
C VAL A 35 -7.77 20.18 -4.51
N LEU A 36 -7.18 20.93 -5.44
CA LEU A 36 -6.77 20.42 -6.74
C LEU A 36 -5.70 19.32 -6.62
N GLU A 37 -4.66 19.54 -5.81
CA GLU A 37 -3.64 18.53 -5.51
C GLU A 37 -4.28 17.24 -4.96
N LYS A 38 -5.19 17.37 -3.98
CA LYS A 38 -5.89 16.21 -3.40
C LYS A 38 -6.80 15.51 -4.40
N ALA A 39 -7.50 16.25 -5.25
CA ALA A 39 -8.36 15.67 -6.31
C ALA A 39 -7.53 14.89 -7.34
N ILE A 40 -6.40 15.45 -7.77
CA ILE A 40 -5.46 14.78 -8.68
C ILE A 40 -4.90 13.52 -8.02
N GLY A 41 -4.44 13.61 -6.77
CA GLY A 41 -3.91 12.47 -6.02
C GLY A 41 -4.95 11.36 -5.79
N LEU A 42 -6.20 11.72 -5.49
CA LEU A 42 -7.31 10.76 -5.34
C LEU A 42 -7.65 10.07 -6.66
N THR A 43 -7.65 10.81 -7.77
CA THR A 43 -7.91 10.24 -9.10
C THR A 43 -6.77 9.32 -9.52
N ALA A 44 -5.52 9.77 -9.36
CA ALA A 44 -4.32 8.99 -9.66
C ALA A 44 -4.23 7.72 -8.80
N SER A 45 -4.50 7.80 -7.50
CA SER A 45 -4.50 6.62 -6.60
C SER A 45 -5.57 5.59 -6.98
N ARG A 46 -6.77 6.04 -7.36
CA ARG A 46 -7.84 5.14 -7.85
C ARG A 46 -7.45 4.45 -9.16
N MET A 47 -6.78 5.14 -10.08
CA MET A 47 -6.27 4.56 -11.33
C MET A 47 -5.04 3.66 -11.11
N ALA A 48 -4.27 3.92 -10.05
CA ALA A 48 -3.06 3.18 -9.69
C ALA A 48 -3.31 2.01 -8.72
N ALA A 49 -4.57 1.78 -8.28
CA ALA A 49 -4.97 0.65 -7.46
C ALA A 49 -4.82 -0.66 -8.24
N ARG A 50 -3.57 -1.14 -8.31
CA ARG A 50 -3.18 -2.29 -9.12
C ARG A 50 -3.06 -3.56 -8.30
N TYR A 51 -3.35 -4.65 -8.98
CA TYR A 51 -3.24 -6.01 -8.49
C TYR A 51 -1.79 -6.32 -8.10
N ILE A 52 -1.61 -6.65 -6.82
CA ILE A 52 -0.42 -7.34 -6.33
C ILE A 52 -0.46 -8.75 -6.93
N MET A 53 0.57 -9.12 -7.68
CA MET A 53 0.64 -10.40 -8.37
C MET A 53 1.22 -11.48 -7.47
N GLU A 54 2.32 -11.15 -6.78
CA GLU A 54 3.02 -12.10 -5.96
C GLU A 54 3.68 -11.39 -4.77
N VAL A 55 3.73 -12.10 -3.65
CA VAL A 55 4.42 -11.66 -2.44
C VAL A 55 5.27 -12.81 -1.96
N ASN A 56 6.57 -12.57 -1.78
CA ASN A 56 7.50 -13.56 -1.25
C ASN A 56 8.22 -13.01 -0.02
N LEU A 57 8.34 -13.82 1.03
CA LEU A 57 9.00 -13.46 2.27
C LEU A 57 10.43 -13.98 2.28
N LEU A 58 11.40 -13.07 2.36
CA LEU A 58 12.82 -13.40 2.42
C LEU A 58 13.28 -13.56 3.88
N PRO A 59 14.28 -14.41 4.14
CA PRO A 59 14.74 -14.77 5.48
C PRO A 59 15.26 -13.58 6.31
N SER A 60 15.66 -12.48 5.67
CA SER A 60 16.18 -11.26 6.32
C SER A 60 15.09 -10.25 6.74
N LYS A 61 13.85 -10.70 6.96
CA LYS A 61 12.68 -9.83 7.22
C LYS A 61 12.45 -8.79 6.11
N VAL A 62 12.54 -9.27 4.86
CA VAL A 62 12.28 -8.45 3.68
C VAL A 62 11.09 -9.05 2.95
N THR A 63 10.13 -8.21 2.58
CA THR A 63 9.00 -8.58 1.73
C THR A 63 9.33 -8.21 0.29
N HIS A 64 9.45 -9.21 -0.57
CA HIS A 64 9.55 -9.05 -2.01
C HIS A 64 8.13 -8.97 -2.59
N LEU A 65 7.77 -7.81 -3.12
CA LEU A 65 6.44 -7.50 -3.61
C LEU A 65 6.49 -7.32 -5.13
N VAL A 66 5.72 -8.13 -5.86
CA VAL A 66 5.60 -8.05 -7.33
C VAL A 66 4.24 -7.47 -7.70
N ILE A 67 4.26 -6.39 -8.46
CA ILE A 67 3.09 -5.60 -8.86
C ILE A 67 3.00 -5.59 -10.39
N LYS A 68 1.79 -5.68 -10.93
CA LYS A 68 1.58 -5.51 -12.38
C LYS A 68 1.92 -4.10 -12.83
N ARG A 69 2.79 -3.98 -13.83
CA ARG A 69 3.07 -2.71 -14.50
C ARG A 69 1.86 -2.31 -15.38
N PRO A 70 1.34 -1.09 -15.27
CA PRO A 70 0.34 -0.59 -16.21
C PRO A 70 1.01 -0.24 -17.55
N SER A 71 0.20 -0.16 -18.60
CA SER A 71 0.67 0.19 -19.94
C SER A 71 1.33 1.57 -20.06
N LEU A 72 0.87 2.56 -19.28
CA LEU A 72 1.33 3.95 -19.39
C LEU A 72 2.43 4.35 -18.38
N PHE A 73 2.90 3.43 -17.54
CA PHE A 73 3.89 3.77 -16.50
C PHE A 73 5.31 3.58 -17.02
N HIS A 74 6.00 4.71 -17.17
CA HIS A 74 7.40 4.78 -17.50
C HIS A 74 8.15 5.29 -16.28
N TYR A 75 9.23 4.61 -15.92
CA TYR A 75 10.08 4.96 -14.79
C TYR A 75 11.54 4.80 -15.19
N ARG A 76 12.42 5.50 -14.49
CA ARG A 76 13.88 5.44 -14.64
C ARG A 76 14.50 4.61 -13.51
N PRO A 77 15.69 4.02 -13.72
CA PRO A 77 16.41 3.34 -12.65
C PRO A 77 16.64 4.29 -11.47
N GLY A 78 16.29 3.85 -10.27
CA GLY A 78 16.39 4.66 -9.04
C GLY A 78 15.11 5.42 -8.66
N ASP A 79 14.09 5.44 -9.53
CA ASP A 79 12.79 6.00 -9.17
C ASP A 79 12.12 5.22 -8.04
N TYR A 80 11.21 5.90 -7.33
CA TYR A 80 10.43 5.33 -6.25
C TYR A 80 8.92 5.43 -6.54
N VAL A 81 8.15 4.59 -5.87
CA VAL A 81 6.69 4.56 -5.93
C VAL A 81 6.10 4.71 -4.55
N TYR A 82 4.98 5.42 -4.46
CA TYR A 82 4.17 5.42 -3.25
C TYR A 82 3.23 4.21 -3.24
N LEU A 83 3.32 3.43 -2.18
CA LEU A 83 2.51 2.24 -1.97
C LEU A 83 1.48 2.50 -0.88
N ASN A 84 0.23 2.17 -1.16
CA ASN A 84 -0.86 2.12 -0.19
C ASN A 84 -1.51 0.75 -0.29
N ILE A 85 -1.60 0.06 0.86
CA ILE A 85 -2.22 -1.26 0.96
C ILE A 85 -3.38 -1.14 1.96
N PRO A 86 -4.63 -1.05 1.47
CA PRO A 86 -5.80 -0.78 2.31
C PRO A 86 -6.06 -1.82 3.41
N THR A 87 -5.57 -3.05 3.25
CA THR A 87 -5.67 -4.11 4.25
C THR A 87 -4.77 -3.87 5.47
N ILE A 88 -3.68 -3.11 5.31
CA ILE A 88 -2.73 -2.77 6.39
C ILE A 88 -3.01 -1.37 6.93
N ALA A 89 -3.07 -0.38 6.04
CA ALA A 89 -3.38 1.00 6.38
C ALA A 89 -4.10 1.69 5.22
N ARG A 90 -5.35 2.11 5.46
CA ARG A 90 -6.20 2.73 4.42
C ARG A 90 -5.72 4.11 3.98
N TYR A 91 -5.11 4.87 4.88
CA TYR A 91 -4.82 6.29 4.66
C TYR A 91 -3.32 6.62 4.70
N GLU A 92 -2.45 5.62 4.68
CA GLU A 92 -1.00 5.82 4.73
C GLU A 92 -0.35 5.44 3.41
N TRP A 93 0.46 6.35 2.86
CA TRP A 93 1.22 6.15 1.64
C TRP A 93 2.71 6.13 1.99
N HIS A 94 3.40 5.06 1.63
CA HIS A 94 4.81 4.86 1.95
C HIS A 94 5.65 4.78 0.68
N PRO A 95 6.74 5.56 0.55
CA PRO A 95 7.60 5.52 -0.62
C PRO A 95 8.55 4.32 -0.58
N PHE A 96 8.69 3.61 -1.70
CA PHE A 96 9.64 2.52 -1.87
C PHE A 96 10.34 2.62 -3.23
N THR A 97 11.65 2.40 -3.25
CA THR A 97 12.44 2.40 -4.48
C THR A 97 12.12 1.18 -5.34
N ILE A 98 11.95 1.41 -6.63
CA ILE A 98 11.75 0.34 -7.61
C ILE A 98 13.06 -0.46 -7.73
N SER A 99 12.99 -1.75 -7.43
CA SER A 99 14.14 -2.65 -7.55
C SER A 99 14.23 -3.33 -8.91
N SER A 100 13.19 -3.25 -9.74
CA SER A 100 13.15 -3.85 -11.07
C SER A 100 13.72 -2.94 -12.16
N ALA A 101 14.37 -3.53 -13.16
CA ALA A 101 14.91 -2.79 -14.29
C ALA A 101 13.78 -2.27 -15.21
N PRO A 102 13.88 -1.04 -15.77
CA PRO A 102 12.83 -0.43 -16.59
C PRO A 102 12.53 -1.19 -17.89
N GLU A 103 13.44 -2.05 -18.34
CA GLU A 103 13.26 -2.96 -19.47
C GLU A 103 12.19 -4.03 -19.22
N GLN A 104 11.89 -4.33 -17.94
CA GLN A 104 10.82 -5.25 -17.56
C GLN A 104 9.44 -4.62 -17.84
N LYS A 105 8.75 -5.15 -18.86
CA LYS A 105 7.52 -4.52 -19.38
C LYS A 105 6.26 -4.83 -18.59
N ASP A 106 6.17 -6.01 -17.99
CA ASP A 106 4.90 -6.51 -17.42
C ASP A 106 4.79 -6.37 -15.91
N THR A 107 5.93 -6.31 -15.22
CA THR A 107 5.99 -6.37 -13.75
C THR A 107 6.99 -5.37 -13.18
N ILE A 108 6.67 -4.88 -11.99
CA ILE A 108 7.55 -4.07 -11.16
C ILE A 108 7.67 -4.78 -9.83
N TRP A 109 8.88 -4.86 -9.26
CA TRP A 109 9.06 -5.42 -7.93
C TRP A 109 9.79 -4.48 -6.97
N LEU A 110 9.47 -4.66 -5.70
CA LEU A 110 9.94 -3.84 -4.59
C LEU A 110 10.48 -4.76 -3.49
N HIS A 111 11.58 -4.33 -2.87
CA HIS A 111 12.11 -4.96 -1.65
C HIS A 111 11.82 -4.06 -0.47
N ILE A 112 10.91 -4.51 0.41
CA ILE A 112 10.47 -3.74 1.58
C ILE A 112 11.06 -4.39 2.82
N ARG A 113 11.97 -3.69 3.51
CA ARG A 113 12.54 -4.16 4.78
C ARG A 113 11.59 -3.84 5.93
N SER A 114 11.43 -4.80 6.84
CA SER A 114 10.57 -4.70 8.01
C SER A 114 11.25 -3.94 9.16
N GLU A 115 11.23 -2.60 9.13
CA GLU A 115 11.84 -1.76 10.18
C GLU A 115 10.85 -0.85 10.92
N GLY A 116 9.79 -0.38 10.26
CA GLY A 116 8.76 0.49 10.84
C GLY A 116 7.49 -0.25 11.25
N GLN A 117 6.59 0.45 11.94
CA GLN A 117 5.30 -0.13 12.34
C GLN A 117 4.46 -0.62 11.15
N TRP A 118 4.43 0.16 10.06
CA TRP A 118 3.69 -0.22 8.86
C TRP A 118 4.31 -1.42 8.15
N THR A 119 5.64 -1.41 7.94
CA THR A 119 6.35 -2.51 7.27
C THR A 119 6.34 -3.80 8.08
N ASN A 120 6.34 -3.71 9.41
CA ASN A 120 6.19 -4.89 10.28
C ASN A 120 4.81 -5.52 10.15
N LYS A 121 3.74 -4.71 10.17
CA LYS A 121 2.37 -5.21 9.94
C LYS A 121 2.22 -5.83 8.56
N LEU A 122 2.85 -5.24 7.54
CA LEU A 122 2.90 -5.81 6.19
C LEU A 122 3.50 -7.22 6.22
N TYR A 123 4.71 -7.36 6.77
CA TYR A 123 5.43 -8.64 6.86
C TYR A 123 4.63 -9.70 7.64
N GLU A 124 4.06 -9.33 8.79
CA GLU A 124 3.26 -10.23 9.63
C GLU A 124 1.98 -10.70 8.94
N SER A 125 1.28 -9.81 8.22
CA SER A 125 0.03 -10.15 7.52
C SER A 125 0.23 -11.22 6.44
N PHE A 126 1.33 -11.12 5.68
CA PHE A 126 1.67 -12.11 4.66
C PHE A 126 2.21 -13.40 5.29
N LYS A 127 3.00 -13.30 6.37
CA LYS A 127 3.48 -14.48 7.11
C LYS A 127 2.31 -15.31 7.67
N ALA A 128 1.28 -14.66 8.20
CA ALA A 128 0.08 -15.34 8.66
C ALA A 128 -0.65 -16.06 7.51
N SER A 129 -0.73 -15.41 6.33
CA SER A 129 -1.36 -15.98 5.13
C SER A 129 -0.62 -17.22 4.61
N ASP A 130 0.72 -17.19 4.60
CA ASP A 130 1.55 -18.33 4.19
C ASP A 130 1.42 -19.53 5.12
N LEU A 131 1.36 -19.29 6.45
CA LEU A 131 1.18 -20.36 7.44
C LEU A 131 -0.19 -21.04 7.28
N VAL A 132 -1.25 -20.28 7.03
CA VAL A 132 -2.60 -20.81 6.78
C VAL A 132 -2.63 -21.63 5.49
N GLY A 133 -2.01 -21.13 4.41
CA GLY A 133 -1.92 -21.84 3.14
C GLY A 133 -1.14 -23.16 3.24
N SER A 134 -0.02 -23.16 3.96
CA SER A 134 0.78 -24.36 4.21
C SER A 134 0.05 -25.38 5.10
N GLY A 135 -0.62 -24.92 6.15
CA GLY A 135 -1.44 -25.75 7.03
C GLY A 135 -2.59 -26.44 6.29
N SER A 136 -3.32 -25.71 5.43
CA SER A 136 -4.41 -26.27 4.61
C SER A 136 -3.91 -27.29 3.58
N LYS A 137 -2.77 -27.02 2.91
CA LYS A 137 -2.10 -27.99 2.02
C LYS A 137 -1.64 -29.24 2.76
N ARG A 138 -1.16 -29.11 4.00
CA ARG A 138 -0.74 -30.23 4.83
C ARG A 138 -1.93 -31.07 5.31
N LEU A 139 -3.02 -30.42 5.73
CA LEU A 139 -4.25 -31.08 6.15
C LEU A 139 -4.90 -31.85 4.99
N SER A 140 -5.00 -31.23 3.82
CA SER A 140 -5.53 -31.89 2.61
C SER A 140 -4.67 -33.06 2.13
N ARG A 141 -3.33 -32.99 2.22
CA ARG A 141 -2.45 -34.17 2.00
C ARG A 141 -2.70 -35.27 3.02
N SER A 142 -2.84 -34.93 4.31
CA SER A 142 -3.12 -35.90 5.38
C SER A 142 -4.46 -36.61 5.17
N LEU A 143 -5.52 -35.86 4.85
CA LEU A 143 -6.85 -36.41 4.56
C LEU A 143 -6.86 -37.28 3.30
N ARG A 144 -6.15 -36.87 2.24
CA ARG A 144 -5.99 -37.68 1.01
C ARG A 144 -5.27 -39.01 1.31
N MET A 145 -4.21 -39.01 2.12
CA MET A 145 -3.51 -40.23 2.49
C MET A 145 -4.39 -41.16 3.35
N ARG A 146 -5.14 -40.63 4.33
CA ARG A 146 -6.10 -41.44 5.10
C ARG A 146 -7.18 -42.07 4.22
N ARG A 147 -7.66 -41.36 3.19
CA ARG A 147 -8.67 -41.88 2.26
C ARG A 147 -8.13 -42.97 1.32
N CYS A 148 -6.81 -42.99 1.07
CA CYS A 148 -6.16 -44.02 0.25
C CYS A 148 -5.84 -45.29 1.04
N GLN A 149 -5.72 -45.20 2.37
CA GLN A 149 -5.49 -46.34 3.28
C GLN A 149 -6.79 -47.01 3.76
N SER A 150 -7.95 -46.44 3.45
CA SER A 150 -9.28 -46.91 3.91
C SER A 150 -10.15 -47.52 2.81
N ARG A 151 -9.57 -47.81 1.63
CA ARG A 151 -10.24 -48.60 0.59
C ARG A 151 -9.69 -50.03 0.63
N PRO A 152 -10.51 -51.05 0.94
CA PRO A 152 -10.14 -52.46 0.86
C PRO A 152 -9.97 -52.93 -0.58
#